data_AF-A0A954TH82-F1
#
_entry.id   AF-A0A954TH82-F1
#
_cell.length_a   1.000
_cell.length_b   1.000
_cell.length_c   1.000
_cell.angle_alpha   90.00
_cell.angle_beta   90.00
_cell.angle_gamma   90.00
#
_symmetry.space_group_name_H-M   'P 1'
#
loop_
_entity.id
_entity.type
_entity.pdbx_description
1 polymer ?
#
loop_
_entity_poly.entity_id
_entity_poly.type
_entity_poly.pdbx_seq_one_letter_code
_entity_poly.pdbx_strand_id
1 'polypeptide(L)' 'MKLNAFRRKDQVHLLDMISLGMVDTSWLDKYPQNLRLRLEELLNDPDG' A
#
# COMPACT_ATOMS: atom_id res chain seq x y z
N MET A 1 6.96 -15.01 -14.94
CA MET A 1 5.89 -15.12 -13.92
C MET A 1 6.34 -14.45 -12.63
N LYS A 2 6.00 -13.16 -12.43
CA LYS A 2 6.47 -12.36 -11.27
C LYS A 2 5.48 -11.23 -10.90
N LEU A 3 4.18 -11.50 -11.06
CA LEU A 3 3.09 -10.58 -10.69
C LEU A 3 2.25 -11.07 -9.49
N ASN A 4 2.64 -12.21 -8.88
CA ASN A 4 2.00 -12.79 -7.68
C ASN A 4 2.93 -12.81 -6.46
N ALA A 5 3.96 -11.97 -6.42
CA ALA A 5 4.84 -11.91 -5.27
C ALA A 5 4.30 -10.88 -4.27
N PHE A 6 3.23 -11.25 -3.55
CA PHE A 6 2.84 -10.69 -2.25
C PHE A 6 3.98 -10.92 -1.23
N ARG A 7 5.17 -10.36 -1.47
CA ARG A 7 6.22 -10.38 -0.47
C ARG A 7 5.80 -9.37 0.58
N ARG A 8 5.57 -9.82 1.82
CA ARG A 8 5.45 -8.96 3.01
C ARG A 8 6.45 -7.80 3.01
N LYS A 9 7.64 -7.99 2.43
CA LYS A 9 8.65 -6.94 2.31
C LYS A 9 8.17 -5.68 1.57
N ASP A 10 7.41 -5.83 0.48
CA ASP A 10 6.83 -4.69 -0.25
C ASP A 10 5.74 -4.01 0.58
N GLN A 11 4.93 -4.81 1.28
CA GLN A 11 3.90 -4.33 2.19
C GLN A 11 4.50 -3.54 3.37
N VAL A 12 5.55 -4.07 3.99
CA VAL A 12 6.31 -3.40 5.06
C VAL A 12 6.99 -2.14 4.54
N HIS A 13 7.56 -2.13 3.33
CA HIS A 13 8.12 -0.92 2.73
C HIS A 13 7.05 0.15 2.48
N LEU A 14 5.87 -0.25 1.99
CA LEU A 14 4.74 0.67 1.82
C LEU A 14 4.26 1.23 3.15
N LEU A 15 4.10 0.38 4.17
CA LEU A 15 3.75 0.78 5.52
C LEU A 15 4.80 1.72 6.14
N ASP A 16 6.08 1.45 5.92
CA ASP A 16 7.17 2.31 6.38
C ASP A 16 7.10 3.68 5.69
N MET A 17 6.90 3.73 4.36
CA MET A 17 6.69 4.99 3.64
C MET A 17 5.42 5.74 4.07
N ILE A 18 4.36 5.02 4.42
CA ILE A 18 3.14 5.61 4.99
C ILE A 18 3.43 6.20 6.36
N SER A 19 4.08 5.44 7.23
CA SER A 19 4.45 5.84 8.60
C SER A 19 5.43 7.01 8.63
N LEU A 20 6.33 7.09 7.64
CA LEU A 20 7.24 8.21 7.42
C LEU A 20 6.54 9.45 6.82
N GLY A 21 5.24 9.38 6.49
CA GLY A 21 4.49 10.48 5.89
C GLY A 21 4.84 10.75 4.42
N MET A 22 5.50 9.81 3.73
CA MET A 22 5.77 9.90 2.30
C MET A 22 4.54 9.51 1.47
N VAL A 23 3.71 8.59 2.00
CA VAL A 23 2.50 8.10 1.37
C VAL A 23 1.32 8.35 2.30
N ASP A 24 0.27 8.97 1.78
CA ASP A 24 -0.94 9.30 2.54
C ASP A 24 -2.18 9.07 1.68
N THR A 25 -3.36 9.22 2.25
CA THR A 25 -4.66 9.19 1.57
C THR A 25 -4.74 10.13 0.36
N SER A 26 -3.94 11.19 0.32
CA SER A 26 -3.81 12.08 -0.86
C SER A 26 -3.26 11.36 -2.11
N TRP A 27 -2.54 10.25 -1.94
CA TRP A 27 -2.04 9.43 -3.05
C TRP A 27 -3.08 8.42 -3.55
N LEU A 28 -4.08 8.07 -2.74
CA LEU A 28 -5.19 7.19 -3.14
C LEU A 28 -5.90 7.71 -4.40
N ASP A 29 -5.95 9.03 -4.57
CA ASP A 29 -6.56 9.69 -5.72
C ASP A 29 -5.66 9.68 -6.98
N LYS A 30 -4.34 9.58 -6.79
CA LYS A 30 -3.37 9.53 -7.90
C LYS A 30 -3.21 8.13 -8.49
N TYR A 31 -3.66 7.10 -7.78
CA TYR A 31 -3.52 5.71 -8.22
C TYR A 31 -4.82 5.14 -8.79
N PRO A 32 -4.72 4.22 -9.77
CA PRO A 32 -5.90 3.56 -10.31
C PRO A 32 -6.60 2.73 -9.22
N GLN A 33 -7.92 2.57 -9.37
CA GLN A 33 -8.83 2.00 -8.36
C GLN A 33 -8.36 0.67 -7.74
N ASN A 34 -7.65 -0.17 -8.49
CA ASN A 34 -7.10 -1.45 -8.02
C ASN A 34 -5.95 -1.31 -7.01
N LEU A 35 -5.13 -0.26 -7.14
CA LEU A 35 -4.07 0.08 -6.19
C LEU A 35 -4.64 0.85 -4.99
N ARG A 36 -5.63 1.72 -5.24
CA ARG A 36 -6.35 2.47 -4.21
C ARG A 36 -6.97 1.54 -3.17
N LEU A 37 -7.75 0.56 -3.61
CA LEU A 37 -8.39 -0.42 -2.72
C LEU A 37 -7.36 -1.15 -1.84
N ARG A 38 -6.24 -1.58 -2.41
CA ARG A 38 -5.18 -2.27 -1.66
C ARG A 38 -4.46 -1.37 -0.67
N LEU A 39 -4.18 -0.12 -1.05
CA LEU A 39 -3.54 0.85 -0.17
C LEU A 39 -4.49 1.25 0.97
N GLU A 40 -5.78 1.38 0.67
CA GLU A 40 -6.84 1.63 1.65
C GLU A 40 -7.01 0.45 2.61
N GLU A 41 -6.95 -0.79 2.13
CA GLU A 41 -6.90 -1.97 2.99
C GLU A 41 -5.64 -1.97 3.87
N LEU A 42 -4.47 -1.59 3.35
CA LEU A 42 -3.24 -1.51 4.15
C LEU A 42 -3.23 -0.36 5.17
N LEU A 43 -3.90 0.74 4.85
CA LEU A 43 -4.08 1.88 5.75
C LEU A 43 -5.08 1.56 6.87
N ASN A 44 -6.13 0.79 6.56
CA ASN A 44 -7.12 0.35 7.55
C ASN A 44 -6.64 -0.84 8.36
N ASP A 45 -5.95 -1.79 7.73
CA ASP A 45 -5.42 -3.00 8.34
C ASP A 45 -3.97 -3.27 7.86
N PRO A 46 -2.97 -2.83 8.64
CA PRO A 46 -1.55 -3.05 8.34
C PRO A 46 -1.13 -4.53 8.28
N ASP A 47 -1.87 -5.43 8.93
CA ASP A 47 -1.48 -6.83 9.15
C ASP A 47 -2.25 -7.81 8.24
N GLY A 48 -3.48 -7.43 7.84
CA GLY A 48 -4.44 -8.25 7.10
C GLY A 48 -5.32 -9.10 8.02
#